data_AF-A0A9P8MNS8-F1
#
_entry.id   AF-A0A9P8MNS8-F1
#
_cell.length_a   1.000
_cell.length_b   1.000
_cell.length_c   1.000
_cell.angle_alpha   90.00
_cell.angle_beta   90.00
_cell.angle_gamma   90.00
#
_symmetry.space_group_name_H-M   'P 1'
#
loop_
_entity.id
_entity.type
_entity.pdbx_description
1 polymer ?
#
loop_
_entity_poly.entity_id
_entity_poly.type
_entity_poly.pdbx_seq_one_letter_code
_entity_poly.pdbx_strand_id
1 'polypeptide(L)'
;MAGGNERASTYTAASGESVGRNGDQKRNLWTSMLESVASGKKLPEKNILVLGGTPESQREFLESLSGTTARRSFDRQKMPPIANNFALGYTYYDVLDADQEDTLARVSLYLLSQPSTEFAPLVSPLLTAETVPNTTLVILLDWSQPHLWLRQLWNWIQVLEQVMSHVKAEARNEMEEVMASWKERGRGGATINLDGTPSTTGTTGDGDGLLPLGPGEWTEPLGLPLSVVCQNAQKMEFLEKSMGWKEPDFDTVLQYLRTVLLRHGASLIYTSQNTTSQLPVLLHSTLGITSLLKRQPLKHNVIDRDKIVVAPNWDSWGKIRILGGTFDAELVSSGWEEDIKLPAGSKIPTMEDDGAIAQYEYWCRDPHSGGLAVVESAMGDGSAVGVESEDPQEFFERQLKILEAFRSKAPEKATENTVSTGARRSDPADEKSVNDHIGPVQFNMGGIQVDADDMLQRLKDRNARVASSGPDESDDENPVSNMAKEIDTEQLQNFFSGLMNRTAGSMDGPRS
;
A
#
# COMPACT_ATOMS: atom_id res chain seq x y z
N MET A 1 40.87 -14.90 -60.01
CA MET A 1 39.86 -15.92 -59.67
C MET A 1 39.03 -15.40 -58.52
N ALA A 2 37.70 -15.57 -58.67
CA ALA A 2 36.64 -15.47 -57.66
C ALA A 2 36.50 -14.17 -56.85
N GLY A 3 35.57 -13.32 -57.29
CA GLY A 3 34.79 -12.45 -56.43
C GLY A 3 33.49 -13.13 -55.97
N GLY A 4 32.86 -12.52 -54.97
CA GLY A 4 31.49 -12.81 -54.51
C GLY A 4 31.07 -11.71 -53.52
N ASN A 5 30.54 -10.59 -54.03
CA ASN A 5 29.12 -10.25 -54.15
C ASN A 5 28.39 -10.04 -52.81
N GLU A 6 28.44 -8.79 -52.34
CA GLU A 6 27.44 -8.21 -51.44
C GLU A 6 26.12 -8.03 -52.20
N ARG A 7 25.06 -8.69 -51.74
CA ARG A 7 23.70 -8.51 -52.26
C ARG A 7 23.05 -7.30 -51.57
N ALA A 8 23.23 -6.13 -52.17
CA ALA A 8 22.27 -5.04 -52.02
C ALA A 8 21.02 -5.39 -52.86
N SER A 9 19.88 -5.62 -52.21
CA SER A 9 18.60 -5.83 -52.89
C SER A 9 18.07 -4.50 -53.43
N THR A 10 18.40 -4.20 -54.68
CA THR A 10 17.71 -3.20 -55.49
C THR A 10 16.54 -3.89 -56.19
N TYR A 11 15.34 -3.79 -55.62
CA TYR A 11 14.11 -4.16 -56.33
C TYR A 11 13.28 -2.92 -56.64
N THR A 12 13.33 -2.55 -57.92
CA THR A 12 12.25 -1.98 -58.73
C THR A 12 11.68 -0.61 -58.34
N ALA A 13 12.41 0.44 -58.71
CA ALA A 13 11.82 1.69 -59.17
C ALA A 13 11.57 1.58 -60.69
N ALA A 14 10.34 1.21 -61.08
CA ALA A 14 9.86 1.34 -62.46
C ALA A 14 8.33 1.29 -62.49
N SER A 15 7.69 2.41 -62.16
CA SER A 15 6.31 2.68 -62.55
C SER A 15 6.30 4.09 -63.13
N GLY A 16 6.06 4.18 -64.45
CA GLY A 16 6.35 5.34 -65.27
C GLY A 16 5.65 6.62 -64.84
N GLU A 17 6.40 7.71 -64.86
CA GLU A 17 5.88 9.07 -64.89
C GLU A 17 5.13 9.26 -66.21
N SER A 18 3.80 9.29 -66.16
CA SER A 18 3.01 9.94 -67.19
C SER A 18 2.82 11.39 -66.77
N VAL A 19 3.56 12.29 -67.42
CA VAL A 19 3.41 13.73 -67.27
C VAL A 19 2.03 14.12 -67.81
N GLY A 20 1.09 14.34 -66.91
CA GLY A 20 -0.19 14.96 -67.20
C GLY A 20 0.03 16.43 -67.61
N ARG A 21 -0.61 16.85 -68.68
CA ARG A 21 -0.54 18.20 -69.24
C ARG A 21 -1.40 19.16 -68.41
N ASN A 22 -0.97 19.39 -67.18
CA ASN A 22 -1.30 20.48 -66.26
C ASN A 22 -0.64 20.10 -64.92
N GLY A 23 0.23 20.96 -64.40
CA GLY A 23 1.22 20.68 -63.34
C GLY A 23 0.71 20.33 -61.94
N ASP A 24 -0.40 19.59 -61.82
CA ASP A 24 -0.81 18.99 -60.56
C ASP A 24 -0.11 17.64 -60.39
N GLN A 25 0.77 17.57 -59.40
CA GLN A 25 1.34 16.31 -58.94
C GLN A 25 0.20 15.39 -58.48
N LYS A 26 -0.16 14.39 -59.30
CA LYS A 26 -0.99 13.28 -58.85
C LYS A 26 -0.19 12.51 -57.81
N ARG A 27 -0.32 12.89 -56.54
CA ARG A 27 0.11 12.06 -55.40
C ARG A 27 -0.44 10.67 -55.65
N ASN A 28 0.44 9.67 -55.68
CA ASN A 28 0.03 8.30 -55.99
C ASN A 28 -1.06 7.91 -54.99
N LEU A 29 -2.26 7.62 -55.49
CA LEU A 29 -3.42 7.29 -54.64
C LEU A 29 -3.10 6.13 -53.70
N TRP A 30 -2.23 5.23 -54.13
CA TRP A 30 -1.69 4.12 -53.34
C TRP A 30 -0.76 4.58 -52.21
N THR A 31 0.08 5.60 -52.39
CA THR A 31 0.89 6.15 -51.29
C THR A 31 0.03 6.95 -50.33
N SER A 32 -0.97 7.69 -50.81
CA SER A 32 -1.95 8.38 -49.95
C SER A 32 -2.81 7.39 -49.15
N MET A 33 -3.21 6.27 -49.78
CA MET A 33 -3.99 5.22 -49.13
C MET A 33 -3.12 4.41 -48.15
N LEU A 34 -1.86 4.12 -48.49
CA LEU A 34 -0.91 3.50 -47.57
C LEU A 34 -0.53 4.44 -46.42
N GLU A 35 -0.39 5.74 -46.64
CA GLU A 35 -0.16 6.74 -45.60
C GLU A 35 -1.41 6.94 -44.75
N SER A 36 -2.62 6.84 -45.32
CA SER A 36 -3.89 6.83 -44.59
C SER A 36 -4.12 5.57 -43.76
N VAL A 37 -3.59 4.43 -44.18
CA VAL A 37 -3.67 3.14 -43.45
C VAL A 37 -2.53 3.00 -42.45
N ALA A 38 -1.33 3.53 -42.75
CA ALA A 38 -0.20 3.63 -41.83
C ALA A 38 -0.42 4.73 -40.77
N SER A 39 -1.17 5.78 -41.08
CA SER A 39 -1.76 6.72 -40.11
C SER A 39 -3.10 6.22 -39.56
N GLY A 40 -3.45 4.94 -39.79
CA GLY A 40 -4.54 4.29 -39.11
C GLY A 40 -4.44 4.64 -37.62
N LYS A 41 -5.52 5.21 -37.08
CA LYS A 41 -5.56 5.93 -35.79
C LYS A 41 -4.60 5.27 -34.78
N LYS A 42 -3.40 5.85 -34.60
CA LYS A 42 -2.49 5.43 -33.53
C LYS A 42 -3.31 5.53 -32.25
N LEU A 43 -3.52 4.41 -31.57
CA LEU A 43 -4.29 4.39 -30.33
C LEU A 43 -3.66 5.41 -29.37
N PRO A 44 -4.46 6.31 -28.75
CA PRO A 44 -3.93 7.24 -27.78
C PRO A 44 -3.18 6.50 -26.67
N GLU A 45 -1.91 6.84 -26.46
CA GLU A 45 -1.07 6.24 -25.42
C GLU A 45 -1.13 7.10 -24.16
N LYS A 46 -1.45 6.47 -23.03
CA LYS A 46 -1.60 7.11 -21.72
C LYS A 46 -0.74 6.37 -20.71
N ASN A 47 -0.14 7.09 -19.76
CA ASN A 47 0.81 6.52 -18.81
C ASN A 47 0.35 6.74 -17.36
N ILE A 48 0.50 5.72 -16.53
CA ILE A 48 0.33 5.80 -15.09
C ILE A 48 1.64 5.39 -14.41
N LEU A 49 2.19 6.27 -13.59
CA LEU A 49 3.28 5.93 -12.68
C LEU A 49 2.66 5.51 -11.33
N VAL A 50 2.68 4.22 -11.04
CA VAL A 50 2.13 3.62 -9.82
C VAL A 50 3.24 3.50 -8.78
N LEU A 51 3.06 4.16 -7.65
CA LEU A 51 4.03 4.31 -6.58
C LEU A 51 3.48 3.68 -5.30
N GLY A 52 4.25 2.79 -4.68
CA GLY A 52 3.90 2.11 -3.44
C GLY A 52 3.14 0.81 -3.66
N GLY A 53 2.57 0.33 -2.56
CA GLY A 53 1.89 -0.96 -2.50
C GLY A 53 2.83 -2.16 -2.58
N THR A 54 2.24 -3.35 -2.52
CA THR A 54 2.93 -4.64 -2.73
C THR A 54 2.63 -5.16 -4.14
N PRO A 55 3.35 -6.16 -4.65
CA PRO A 55 3.00 -6.83 -5.90
C PRO A 55 1.52 -7.28 -5.98
N GLU A 56 0.97 -7.70 -4.84
CA GLU A 56 -0.43 -8.12 -4.70
C GLU A 56 -1.37 -6.91 -4.75
N SER A 57 -1.08 -5.84 -4.00
CA SER A 57 -1.94 -4.66 -3.97
C SER A 57 -1.91 -3.89 -5.30
N GLN A 58 -0.77 -3.90 -6.01
CA GLN A 58 -0.65 -3.37 -7.37
C GLN A 58 -1.48 -4.17 -8.38
N ARG A 59 -1.53 -5.50 -8.24
CA ARG A 59 -2.43 -6.35 -9.04
C ARG A 59 -3.90 -6.06 -8.73
N GLU A 60 -4.26 -5.93 -7.46
CA GLU A 60 -5.62 -5.56 -7.03
C GLU A 60 -6.02 -4.19 -7.59
N PHE A 61 -5.13 -3.20 -7.53
CA PHE A 61 -5.32 -1.87 -8.12
C PHE A 61 -5.60 -1.97 -9.62
N LEU A 62 -4.81 -2.77 -10.34
CA LEU A 62 -4.96 -2.98 -11.78
C LEU A 62 -6.30 -3.65 -12.13
N GLU A 63 -6.73 -4.63 -11.34
CA GLU A 63 -8.03 -5.30 -11.49
C GLU A 63 -9.20 -4.35 -11.24
N SER A 64 -9.09 -3.49 -10.22
CA SER A 64 -10.06 -2.45 -9.89
C SER A 64 -10.16 -1.39 -10.99
N LEU A 65 -9.01 -0.95 -11.52
CA LEU A 65 -8.90 0.09 -12.55
C LEU A 65 -9.40 -0.40 -13.92
N SER A 66 -9.08 -1.63 -14.32
CA SER A 66 -9.53 -2.20 -15.60
C SER A 66 -11.01 -2.58 -15.62
N GLY A 67 -11.71 -2.55 -14.48
CA GLY A 67 -13.13 -2.93 -14.40
C GLY A 67 -13.37 -4.44 -14.61
N THR A 68 -12.30 -5.23 -14.49
CA THR A 68 -12.27 -6.67 -14.82
C THR A 68 -13.06 -7.53 -13.82
N THR A 69 -13.60 -6.97 -12.74
CA THR A 69 -14.36 -7.72 -11.74
C THR A 69 -15.84 -7.94 -12.10
N ALA A 70 -16.41 -7.22 -13.08
CA ALA A 70 -17.87 -7.18 -13.25
C ALA A 70 -18.51 -8.14 -14.28
N ARG A 71 -17.78 -8.75 -15.24
CA ARG A 71 -18.44 -9.53 -16.31
C ARG A 71 -17.72 -10.82 -16.73
N ARG A 72 -18.54 -11.87 -16.87
CA ARG A 72 -18.20 -13.28 -17.07
C ARG A 72 -17.35 -13.53 -18.32
N SER A 73 -16.39 -14.45 -18.18
CA SER A 73 -15.91 -15.46 -19.14
C SER A 73 -16.74 -15.46 -20.43
N PHE A 74 -16.20 -15.13 -21.60
CA PHE A 74 -15.74 -16.16 -22.54
C PHE A 74 -14.73 -15.67 -23.60
N ASP A 75 -14.37 -14.39 -23.63
CA ASP A 75 -13.47 -13.85 -24.66
C ASP A 75 -12.60 -12.68 -24.15
N ARG A 76 -11.88 -12.92 -23.05
CA ARG A 76 -11.00 -11.89 -22.47
C ARG A 76 -9.68 -11.84 -23.22
N GLN A 77 -9.32 -10.66 -23.71
CA GLN A 77 -7.91 -10.26 -23.73
C GLN A 77 -7.38 -10.39 -22.30
N LYS A 78 -6.62 -11.46 -22.03
CA LYS A 78 -5.93 -11.61 -20.75
C LYS A 78 -4.99 -10.43 -20.57
N MET A 79 -5.14 -9.69 -19.46
CA MET A 79 -4.18 -8.64 -19.13
C MET A 79 -2.77 -9.25 -19.10
N PRO A 80 -1.78 -8.57 -19.70
CA PRO A 80 -0.39 -8.98 -19.60
C PRO A 80 0.02 -9.11 -18.12
N PRO A 81 0.79 -10.15 -17.75
CA PRO A 81 1.29 -10.28 -16.39
C PRO A 81 2.16 -9.06 -16.04
N ILE A 82 2.10 -8.65 -14.78
CA ILE A 82 2.97 -7.59 -14.26
C ILE A 82 4.41 -8.10 -14.26
N ALA A 83 5.29 -7.42 -15.00
CA ALA A 83 6.72 -7.76 -15.05
C ALA A 83 7.48 -6.94 -13.99
N ASN A 84 7.48 -7.36 -12.72
CA ASN A 84 8.04 -6.60 -11.57
C ASN A 84 9.22 -7.29 -10.85
N ASN A 85 9.88 -8.28 -11.47
CA ASN A 85 10.85 -9.11 -10.76
C ASN A 85 12.24 -8.48 -10.54
N PHE A 86 12.67 -7.51 -11.37
CA PHE A 86 14.08 -7.06 -11.35
C PHE A 86 14.30 -5.57 -11.67
N ALA A 87 13.26 -4.80 -11.98
CA ALA A 87 13.39 -3.41 -12.41
C ALA A 87 12.06 -2.66 -12.20
N LEU A 88 11.90 -1.52 -12.89
CA LEU A 88 10.63 -0.84 -13.05
C LEU A 88 9.56 -1.82 -13.57
N GLY A 89 8.52 -2.03 -12.76
CA GLY A 89 7.41 -2.89 -13.15
C GLY A 89 6.70 -2.34 -14.37
N TYR A 90 6.27 -3.21 -15.30
CA TYR A 90 5.50 -2.77 -16.47
C TYR A 90 4.32 -3.70 -16.76
N THR A 91 3.20 -3.09 -17.13
CA THR A 91 2.06 -3.74 -17.78
C THR A 91 1.24 -2.70 -18.54
N TYR A 92 0.26 -3.13 -19.33
CA TYR A 92 -0.64 -2.22 -20.02
C TYR A 92 -2.02 -2.85 -20.19
N TYR A 93 -3.02 -2.03 -20.46
CA TYR A 93 -4.32 -2.50 -20.88
C TYR A 93 -5.01 -1.50 -21.81
N ASP A 94 -5.93 -2.00 -22.62
CA ASP A 94 -6.70 -1.20 -23.55
C ASP A 94 -8.04 -0.82 -22.89
N VAL A 95 -8.35 0.48 -22.90
CA VAL A 95 -9.61 1.02 -22.37
C VAL A 95 -10.64 0.98 -23.49
N LEU A 96 -11.72 0.24 -23.27
CA LEU A 96 -12.83 0.14 -24.21
C LEU A 96 -13.90 1.20 -23.92
N ASP A 97 -14.65 1.62 -24.94
CA ASP A 97 -15.82 2.47 -24.77
C ASP A 97 -16.98 1.70 -24.10
N ALA A 98 -18.08 2.37 -23.80
CA ALA A 98 -19.17 1.86 -22.97
C ALA A 98 -19.89 0.63 -23.58
N ASP A 99 -19.84 0.46 -24.90
CA ASP A 99 -20.37 -0.70 -25.63
C ASP A 99 -19.39 -1.88 -25.72
N GLN A 100 -18.13 -1.69 -25.30
CA GLN A 100 -17.04 -2.64 -25.38
C GLN A 100 -16.59 -3.00 -26.80
N GLU A 101 -16.94 -2.20 -27.81
CA GLU A 101 -16.55 -2.44 -29.20
C GLU A 101 -15.31 -1.62 -29.59
N ASP A 102 -15.31 -0.33 -29.26
CA ASP A 102 -14.24 0.60 -29.63
C ASP A 102 -13.17 0.71 -28.54
N THR A 103 -11.89 0.70 -28.95
CA THR A 103 -10.77 1.01 -28.04
C THR A 103 -10.51 2.52 -28.01
N LEU A 104 -10.66 3.13 -26.84
CA LEU A 104 -10.47 4.56 -26.63
C LEU A 104 -8.99 4.95 -26.48
N ALA A 105 -8.21 4.16 -25.72
CA ALA A 105 -6.81 4.44 -25.43
C ALA A 105 -6.10 3.19 -24.92
N ARG A 106 -4.77 3.16 -25.05
CA ARG A 106 -3.89 2.21 -24.36
C ARG A 106 -3.30 2.88 -23.12
N VAL A 107 -3.49 2.27 -21.96
CA VAL A 107 -2.94 2.73 -20.68
C VAL A 107 -1.76 1.85 -20.30
N SER A 108 -0.57 2.42 -20.34
CA SER A 108 0.68 1.83 -19.87
C SER A 108 0.89 2.16 -18.40
N LEU A 109 1.26 1.17 -17.60
CA LEU A 109 1.53 1.31 -16.18
C LEU A 109 2.98 0.99 -15.88
N TYR A 110 3.64 1.89 -15.17
CA TYR A 110 4.99 1.71 -14.65
C TYR A 110 4.92 1.65 -13.13
N LEU A 111 5.39 0.56 -12.52
CA LEU A 111 5.14 0.25 -11.12
C LEU A 111 6.43 0.24 -10.29
N LEU A 112 6.43 1.00 -9.20
CA LEU A 112 7.52 1.05 -8.22
C LEU A 112 6.95 0.73 -6.83
N SER A 113 7.38 -0.35 -6.20
CA SER A 113 6.90 -0.72 -4.86
C SER A 113 7.63 0.01 -3.73
N GLN A 114 8.88 0.44 -3.95
CA GLN A 114 9.73 1.03 -2.92
C GLN A 114 10.17 2.45 -3.30
N PRO A 115 10.17 3.40 -2.35
CA PRO A 115 10.61 4.77 -2.58
C PRO A 115 12.14 4.85 -2.59
N SER A 116 12.78 4.27 -3.62
CA SER A 116 14.22 4.37 -3.83
C SER A 116 14.54 5.40 -4.91
N THR A 117 15.47 6.31 -4.62
CA THR A 117 15.97 7.30 -5.57
C THR A 117 16.74 6.67 -6.73
N GLU A 118 17.17 5.41 -6.60
CA GLU A 118 17.83 4.64 -7.67
C GLU A 118 16.92 4.41 -8.89
N PHE A 119 15.59 4.51 -8.71
CA PHE A 119 14.64 4.41 -9.82
C PHE A 119 14.51 5.70 -10.63
N ALA A 120 14.98 6.84 -10.12
CA ALA A 120 14.90 8.12 -10.82
C ALA A 120 15.45 8.09 -12.27
N PRO A 121 16.64 7.51 -12.56
CA PRO A 121 17.14 7.38 -13.92
C PRO A 121 16.31 6.45 -14.82
N LEU A 122 15.48 5.56 -14.26
CA LEU A 122 14.58 4.70 -15.04
C LEU A 122 13.26 5.41 -15.38
N VAL A 123 12.76 6.24 -14.48
CA VAL A 123 11.49 6.97 -14.66
C VAL A 123 11.68 8.24 -15.48
N SER A 124 12.76 8.99 -15.26
CA SER A 124 13.01 10.27 -15.94
C SER A 124 12.95 10.19 -17.48
N PRO A 125 13.52 9.17 -18.16
CA PRO A 125 13.43 9.03 -19.61
C PRO A 125 12.01 8.80 -20.14
N LEU A 126 11.08 8.34 -19.31
CA LEU A 126 9.67 8.15 -19.68
C LEU A 126 8.90 9.47 -19.74
N LEU A 127 9.43 10.54 -19.14
CA LEU A 127 8.83 11.86 -19.07
C LEU A 127 9.45 12.76 -20.16
N THR A 128 8.84 12.75 -21.34
CA THR A 128 9.18 13.59 -22.49
C THR A 128 8.10 14.65 -22.70
N ALA A 129 8.38 15.67 -23.51
CA ALA A 129 7.40 16.68 -23.86
C ALA A 129 6.09 16.08 -24.43
N GLU A 130 6.18 14.96 -25.16
CA GLU A 130 5.02 14.28 -25.73
C GLU A 130 4.25 13.42 -24.69
N THR A 131 4.95 12.80 -23.75
CA THR A 131 4.33 11.89 -22.78
C THR A 131 3.79 12.60 -21.55
N VAL A 132 4.35 13.75 -21.16
CA VAL A 132 3.96 14.52 -19.97
C VAL A 132 2.46 14.85 -19.93
N PRO A 133 1.84 15.39 -21.02
CA PRO A 133 0.39 15.67 -21.03
C PRO A 133 -0.49 14.41 -20.88
N ASN A 134 0.10 13.24 -21.11
CA ASN A 134 -0.57 11.93 -21.12
C ASN A 134 -0.21 11.07 -19.90
N THR A 135 0.47 11.64 -18.89
CA THR A 135 0.97 10.89 -17.72
C THR A 135 0.31 11.36 -16.43
N THR A 136 -0.04 10.42 -15.54
CA THR A 136 -0.52 10.71 -14.18
C THR A 136 0.24 9.90 -13.14
N LEU A 137 0.35 10.45 -11.93
CA LEU A 137 0.94 9.82 -10.76
C LEU A 137 -0.16 9.15 -9.94
N VAL A 138 0.08 7.92 -9.48
CA VAL A 138 -0.79 7.22 -8.54
C VAL A 138 0.03 6.75 -7.35
N ILE A 139 -0.29 7.22 -6.14
CA ILE A 139 0.30 6.69 -4.90
C ILE A 139 -0.70 5.72 -4.25
N LEU A 140 -0.24 4.50 -3.99
CA LEU A 140 -1.01 3.46 -3.30
C LEU A 140 -0.70 3.48 -1.80
N LEU A 141 -1.75 3.65 -1.00
CA LEU A 141 -1.72 3.55 0.46
C LEU A 141 -2.56 2.35 0.91
N ASP A 142 -2.31 1.79 2.10
CA ASP A 142 -3.07 0.67 2.66
C ASP A 142 -3.68 1.03 4.02
N TRP A 143 -4.98 0.78 4.17
CA TRP A 143 -5.72 0.92 5.43
C TRP A 143 -5.24 -0.03 6.55
N SER A 144 -4.31 -0.95 6.28
CA SER A 144 -3.62 -1.69 7.36
C SER A 144 -2.66 -0.82 8.18
N GLN A 145 -2.13 0.26 7.60
CA GLN A 145 -1.10 1.10 8.20
C GLN A 145 -1.39 2.59 8.00
N PRO A 146 -2.58 3.10 8.43
CA PRO A 146 -2.95 4.50 8.24
C PRO A 146 -1.94 5.45 8.91
N HIS A 147 -1.39 5.05 10.05
CA HIS A 147 -0.36 5.79 10.79
C HIS A 147 0.88 6.17 9.97
N LEU A 148 1.17 5.51 8.84
CA LEU A 148 2.34 5.80 8.01
C LEU A 148 2.05 6.74 6.84
N TRP A 149 0.79 7.11 6.60
CA TRP A 149 0.38 7.67 5.32
C TRP A 149 1.05 8.99 4.96
N LEU A 150 1.14 9.94 5.89
CA LEU A 150 1.79 11.22 5.62
C LEU A 150 3.29 11.05 5.33
N ARG A 151 3.98 10.20 6.10
CA ARG A 151 5.38 9.84 5.84
C ARG A 151 5.57 9.09 4.52
N GLN A 152 4.66 8.18 4.16
CA GLN A 152 4.70 7.49 2.87
C GLN A 152 4.50 8.45 1.70
N LEU A 153 3.55 9.39 1.80
CA LEU A 153 3.35 10.45 0.81
C LEU A 153 4.60 11.30 0.65
N TRP A 154 5.18 11.74 1.77
CA TRP A 154 6.40 12.54 1.78
C TRP A 154 7.56 11.81 1.09
N ASN A 155 7.83 10.55 1.46
CA ASN A 155 8.88 9.75 0.83
C ASN A 155 8.70 9.63 -0.69
N TRP A 156 7.47 9.44 -1.17
CA TRP A 156 7.20 9.37 -2.61
C TRP A 156 7.37 10.70 -3.32
N ILE A 157 6.98 11.81 -2.68
CA ILE A 157 7.20 13.15 -3.22
C ILE A 157 8.70 13.45 -3.32
N GLN A 158 9.51 13.07 -2.33
CA GLN A 158 10.97 13.21 -2.39
C GLN A 158 11.58 12.44 -3.57
N VAL A 159 11.12 11.20 -3.82
CA VAL A 159 11.55 10.43 -5.00
C VAL A 159 11.11 11.12 -6.30
N LEU A 160 9.90 11.68 -6.34
CA LEU A 160 9.39 12.41 -7.50
C LEU A 160 10.19 13.67 -7.77
N GLU A 161 10.54 14.47 -6.76
CA GLU A 161 11.41 15.63 -6.92
C GLU A 161 12.77 15.24 -7.51
N GLN A 162 13.32 14.11 -7.05
CA GLN A 162 14.55 13.56 -7.63
C GLN A 162 14.36 13.09 -9.08
N VAL A 163 13.21 12.53 -9.45
CA VAL A 163 12.89 12.24 -10.86
C VAL A 163 12.85 13.54 -11.66
N MET A 164 12.12 14.55 -11.17
CA MET A 164 11.93 15.84 -11.84
C MET A 164 13.24 16.60 -12.01
N SER A 165 14.22 16.43 -11.12
CA SER A 165 15.57 17.02 -11.25
C SER A 165 16.38 16.44 -12.41
N HIS A 166 16.01 15.26 -12.93
CA HIS A 166 16.66 14.61 -14.09
C HIS A 166 15.92 14.83 -15.41
N VAL A 167 14.66 15.29 -15.39
CA VAL A 167 13.85 15.53 -16.59
C VAL A 167 14.44 16.65 -17.46
N LYS A 168 14.34 16.53 -18.78
CA LYS A 168 14.85 17.54 -19.73
C LYS A 168 14.03 18.84 -19.65
N ALA A 169 14.65 19.98 -19.96
CA ALA A 169 14.00 21.29 -19.93
C ALA A 169 12.73 21.37 -20.77
N GLU A 170 12.71 20.76 -21.96
CA GLU A 170 11.52 20.72 -22.83
C GLU A 170 10.31 20.08 -22.14
N ALA A 171 10.52 18.95 -21.46
CA ALA A 171 9.46 18.28 -20.72
C ALA A 171 9.05 19.05 -19.45
N ARG A 172 9.96 19.82 -18.82
CA ARG A 172 9.62 20.68 -17.69
C ARG A 172 8.71 21.85 -18.10
N ASN A 173 8.98 22.47 -19.25
CA ASN A 173 8.11 23.52 -19.78
C ASN A 173 6.69 22.98 -20.02
N GLU A 174 6.58 21.79 -20.61
CA GLU A 174 5.29 21.12 -20.77
C GLU A 174 4.61 20.79 -19.43
N MET A 175 5.37 20.40 -18.40
CA MET A 175 4.81 20.19 -17.05
C MET A 175 4.21 21.49 -16.49
N GLU A 176 4.87 22.64 -16.68
CA GLU A 176 4.35 23.94 -16.24
C GLU A 176 3.02 24.28 -16.94
N GLU A 177 2.95 24.08 -18.26
CA GLU A 177 1.72 24.29 -19.04
C GLU A 177 0.60 23.34 -18.64
N VAL A 178 0.91 22.07 -18.43
CA VAL A 178 -0.02 21.05 -17.94
C VAL A 178 -0.55 21.45 -16.56
N MET A 179 0.31 21.85 -15.63
CA MET A 179 -0.10 22.31 -14.29
C MET A 179 -0.97 23.58 -14.35
N ALA A 180 -0.68 24.51 -15.26
CA ALA A 180 -1.53 25.69 -15.45
C ALA A 180 -2.94 25.30 -15.92
N SER A 181 -3.05 24.40 -16.91
CA SER A 181 -4.35 23.88 -17.37
C SER A 181 -5.11 23.11 -16.28
N TRP A 182 -4.38 22.33 -15.47
CA TRP A 182 -4.97 21.52 -14.42
C TRP A 182 -5.59 22.32 -13.27
N LYS A 183 -5.14 23.56 -13.03
CA LYS A 183 -5.75 24.46 -12.02
C LYS A 183 -7.22 24.79 -12.32
N GLU A 184 -7.63 24.71 -13.59
CA GLU A 184 -8.99 25.04 -14.03
C GLU A 184 -9.84 23.79 -14.33
N ARG A 185 -9.18 22.67 -14.66
CA ARG A 185 -9.83 21.45 -15.15
C ARG A 185 -10.79 20.83 -14.14
N GLY A 186 -12.06 20.67 -14.51
CA GLY A 186 -13.07 20.08 -13.64
C GLY A 186 -13.51 20.97 -12.46
N ARG A 187 -13.08 22.23 -12.42
CA ARG A 187 -13.51 23.20 -11.41
C ARG A 187 -14.93 23.68 -11.69
N GLY A 188 -15.72 23.94 -10.65
CA GLY A 188 -17.09 24.45 -10.80
C GLY A 188 -17.11 25.77 -11.58
N GLY A 189 -17.91 25.83 -12.66
CA GLY A 189 -17.98 26.99 -13.56
C GLY A 189 -16.88 27.06 -14.62
N ALA A 190 -15.92 26.14 -14.62
CA ALA A 190 -14.88 26.08 -15.65
C ALA A 190 -15.42 25.64 -17.02
N THR A 191 -14.72 26.08 -18.05
CA THR A 191 -14.98 25.72 -19.46
C THR A 191 -14.49 24.31 -19.81
N ILE A 192 -13.77 23.64 -18.91
CA ILE A 192 -13.15 22.33 -19.15
C ILE A 192 -13.59 21.35 -18.06
N ASN A 193 -14.15 20.21 -18.48
CA ASN A 193 -14.50 19.10 -17.60
C ASN A 193 -13.26 18.39 -17.04
N LEU A 194 -13.43 17.50 -16.05
CA LEU A 194 -12.32 16.71 -15.50
C LEU A 194 -11.63 15.85 -16.57
N ASP A 195 -12.33 15.45 -17.64
CA ASP A 195 -11.76 14.68 -18.74
C ASP A 195 -11.06 15.53 -19.82
N GLY A 196 -10.96 16.85 -19.61
CA GLY A 196 -10.33 17.77 -20.56
C GLY A 196 -11.25 18.20 -21.70
N THR A 197 -12.48 17.68 -21.75
CA THR A 197 -13.45 18.09 -22.78
C THR A 197 -14.11 19.44 -22.44
N PRO A 198 -14.57 20.20 -23.44
CA PRO A 198 -15.34 21.41 -23.19
C PRO A 198 -16.59 21.13 -22.33
N SER A 199 -16.77 21.93 -21.31
CA SER A 199 -17.96 21.93 -20.45
C SER A 199 -19.10 22.69 -21.14
N THR A 200 -20.29 22.08 -21.16
CA THR A 200 -21.51 22.73 -21.67
C THR A 200 -22.06 23.78 -20.72
N THR A 201 -21.64 23.76 -19.46
CA THR A 201 -22.03 24.73 -18.42
C THR A 201 -20.99 25.82 -18.21
N GLY A 202 -19.86 25.77 -18.93
CA GLY A 202 -18.84 26.81 -18.89
C GLY A 202 -19.39 28.12 -19.44
N THR A 203 -19.24 29.21 -18.70
CA THR A 203 -19.63 30.54 -19.17
C THR A 203 -18.67 30.97 -20.29
N THR A 204 -19.16 31.08 -21.53
CA THR A 204 -18.40 31.59 -22.69
C THR A 204 -18.29 33.11 -22.73
N GLY A 205 -18.60 33.80 -21.62
CA GLY A 205 -18.49 35.25 -21.49
C GLY A 205 -17.07 35.64 -21.09
N ASP A 206 -16.58 36.73 -21.69
CA ASP A 206 -15.26 37.36 -21.49
C ASP A 206 -14.63 37.06 -20.12
N GLY A 207 -13.41 36.50 -20.17
CA GLY A 207 -12.78 35.80 -19.07
C GLY A 207 -12.64 36.61 -17.79
N ASP A 208 -13.46 36.29 -16.78
CA ASP A 208 -13.15 36.48 -15.35
C ASP A 208 -14.19 35.77 -14.43
N GLY A 209 -14.80 34.67 -14.88
CA GLY A 209 -15.86 33.97 -14.13
C GLY A 209 -15.35 32.93 -13.12
N LEU A 210 -14.07 32.59 -13.19
CA LEU A 210 -13.46 31.65 -12.26
C LEU A 210 -13.08 32.38 -10.97
N LEU A 211 -13.68 31.96 -9.86
CA LEU A 211 -13.23 32.42 -8.55
C LEU A 211 -11.73 32.14 -8.39
N PRO A 212 -10.94 33.01 -7.75
CA PRO A 212 -9.54 32.71 -7.49
C PRO A 212 -9.40 31.40 -6.70
N LEU A 213 -8.21 30.79 -6.78
CA LEU A 213 -7.88 29.61 -5.99
C LEU A 213 -8.02 29.92 -4.51
N GLY A 214 -8.61 28.99 -3.77
CA GLY A 214 -8.71 29.06 -2.32
C GLY A 214 -7.35 28.89 -1.64
N PRO A 215 -7.28 29.16 -0.32
CA PRO A 215 -6.06 28.92 0.43
C PRO A 215 -5.67 27.43 0.41
N GLY A 216 -4.38 27.16 0.24
CA GLY A 216 -3.84 25.82 0.12
C GLY A 216 -4.00 25.17 -1.26
N GLU A 217 -4.92 25.62 -2.12
CA GLU A 217 -5.13 25.02 -3.45
C GLU A 217 -3.94 25.26 -4.40
N TRP A 218 -3.33 24.19 -4.91
CA TRP A 218 -2.23 24.23 -5.90
C TRP A 218 -0.99 25.05 -5.47
N THR A 219 -0.68 25.05 -4.18
CA THR A 219 0.50 25.73 -3.64
C THR A 219 1.81 25.02 -4.01
N GLU A 220 1.80 23.70 -4.18
CA GLU A 220 2.97 22.86 -4.48
C GLU A 220 2.64 21.84 -5.59
N PRO A 221 2.42 22.28 -6.84
CA PRO A 221 2.18 21.36 -7.96
C PRO A 221 3.41 20.48 -8.23
N LEU A 222 3.20 19.19 -8.48
CA LEU A 222 4.27 18.21 -8.69
C LEU A 222 4.72 18.07 -10.16
N GLY A 223 4.19 18.90 -11.08
CA GLY A 223 4.45 18.83 -12.52
C GLY A 223 3.60 17.79 -13.27
N LEU A 224 3.00 16.83 -12.57
CA LEU A 224 2.06 15.83 -13.10
C LEU A 224 0.83 15.70 -12.19
N PRO A 225 -0.36 15.39 -12.74
CA PRO A 225 -1.56 15.19 -11.93
C PRO A 225 -1.41 13.97 -11.02
N LEU A 226 -1.71 14.14 -9.73
CA LEU A 226 -1.59 13.12 -8.69
C LEU A 226 -2.95 12.57 -8.26
N SER A 227 -3.02 11.24 -8.09
CA SER A 227 -4.12 10.54 -7.45
C SER A 227 -3.62 9.65 -6.32
N VAL A 228 -4.23 9.76 -5.15
CA VAL A 228 -3.93 8.89 -4.01
C VAL A 228 -5.05 7.87 -3.85
N VAL A 229 -4.68 6.59 -3.85
CA VAL A 229 -5.60 5.47 -3.76
C VAL A 229 -5.34 4.74 -2.44
N CYS A 230 -6.24 4.88 -1.47
CA CYS A 230 -6.18 4.14 -0.22
C CYS A 230 -6.90 2.80 -0.41
N GLN A 231 -6.13 1.72 -0.50
CA GLN A 231 -6.62 0.36 -0.69
C GLN A 231 -7.08 -0.26 0.63
N ASN A 232 -7.83 -1.35 0.51
CA ASN A 232 -8.30 -2.16 1.62
C ASN A 232 -9.20 -1.43 2.64
N ALA A 233 -10.10 -0.55 2.18
CA ALA A 233 -11.01 0.18 3.08
C ALA A 233 -11.89 -0.73 3.96
N GLN A 234 -12.08 -2.01 3.60
CA GLN A 234 -12.71 -3.01 4.48
C GLN A 234 -11.97 -3.19 5.82
N LYS A 235 -10.67 -2.87 5.90
CA LYS A 235 -9.89 -2.92 7.15
C LYS A 235 -10.28 -1.83 8.15
N MET A 236 -11.04 -0.80 7.75
CA MET A 236 -11.59 0.19 8.69
C MET A 236 -12.48 -0.49 9.74
N GLU A 237 -13.22 -1.53 9.36
CA GLU A 237 -14.04 -2.31 10.31
C GLU A 237 -13.17 -3.02 11.37
N PHE A 238 -11.96 -3.46 11.00
CA PHE A 238 -11.02 -4.04 11.95
C PHE A 238 -10.50 -2.99 12.94
N LEU A 239 -10.20 -1.76 12.47
CA LEU A 239 -9.77 -0.67 13.35
C LEU A 239 -10.86 -0.28 14.35
N GLU A 240 -12.12 -0.24 13.92
CA GLU A 240 -13.25 0.04 14.81
C GLU A 240 -13.42 -1.04 15.89
N LYS A 241 -13.40 -2.32 15.49
CA LYS A 241 -13.67 -3.44 16.40
C LYS A 241 -12.50 -3.78 17.32
N SER A 242 -11.28 -3.74 16.80
CA SER A 242 -10.09 -4.24 17.51
C SER A 242 -9.29 -3.12 18.17
N MET A 243 -9.31 -1.92 17.58
CA MET A 243 -8.51 -0.77 18.05
C MET A 243 -9.36 0.34 18.67
N GLY A 244 -10.68 0.19 18.69
CA GLY A 244 -11.60 1.13 19.33
C GLY A 244 -11.81 2.44 18.56
N TRP A 245 -11.35 2.53 17.31
CA TRP A 245 -11.54 3.71 16.46
C TRP A 245 -13.03 4.05 16.31
N LYS A 246 -13.31 5.35 16.24
CA LYS A 246 -14.65 5.93 16.07
C LYS A 246 -14.70 6.75 14.79
N GLU A 247 -15.92 7.15 14.40
CA GLU A 247 -16.13 7.98 13.21
C GLU A 247 -15.24 9.23 13.17
N PRO A 248 -15.07 10.01 14.27
CA PRO A 248 -14.18 11.16 14.28
C PRO A 248 -12.71 10.82 14.00
N ASP A 249 -12.26 9.60 14.29
CA ASP A 249 -10.89 9.18 13.98
C ASP A 249 -10.72 8.98 12.47
N PHE A 250 -11.69 8.34 11.81
CA PHE A 250 -11.68 8.21 10.35
C PHE A 250 -11.81 9.57 9.65
N ASP A 251 -12.64 10.47 10.19
CA ASP A 251 -12.77 11.84 9.69
C ASP A 251 -11.45 12.60 9.82
N THR A 252 -10.76 12.46 10.95
CA THR A 252 -9.46 13.12 11.18
C THR A 252 -8.42 12.63 10.17
N VAL A 253 -8.31 11.31 9.93
CA VAL A 253 -7.43 10.78 8.87
C VAL A 253 -7.76 11.40 7.51
N LEU A 254 -9.05 11.46 7.17
CA LEU A 254 -9.50 12.03 5.91
C LEU A 254 -9.21 13.53 5.82
N GLN A 255 -9.35 14.28 6.91
CA GLN A 255 -9.03 15.71 6.98
C GLN A 255 -7.54 15.98 6.75
N TYR A 256 -6.64 15.20 7.38
CA TYR A 256 -5.20 15.30 7.14
C TYR A 256 -4.84 15.05 5.67
N LEU A 257 -5.32 13.94 5.11
CA LEU A 257 -5.06 13.62 3.70
C LEU A 257 -5.58 14.69 2.77
N ARG A 258 -6.83 15.14 2.95
CA ARG A 258 -7.44 16.18 2.10
C ARG A 258 -6.67 17.50 2.18
N THR A 259 -6.21 17.91 3.35
CA THR A 259 -5.41 19.14 3.52
C THR A 259 -4.09 19.06 2.76
N VAL A 260 -3.35 17.97 2.95
CA VAL A 260 -2.05 17.77 2.28
C VAL A 260 -2.22 17.66 0.77
N LEU A 261 -3.19 16.88 0.30
CA LEU A 261 -3.44 16.67 -1.12
C LEU A 261 -3.98 17.89 -1.86
N LEU A 262 -4.65 18.81 -1.14
CA LEU A 262 -5.10 20.09 -1.68
C LEU A 262 -3.93 20.94 -2.18
N ARG A 263 -2.78 20.91 -1.48
CA ARG A 263 -1.55 21.61 -1.87
C ARG A 263 -1.02 21.17 -3.23
N HIS A 264 -1.16 19.88 -3.53
CA HIS A 264 -0.72 19.27 -4.78
C HIS A 264 -1.79 19.23 -5.88
N GLY A 265 -3.02 19.71 -5.61
CA GLY A 265 -4.15 19.59 -6.54
C GLY A 265 -4.56 18.14 -6.81
N ALA A 266 -4.27 17.24 -5.87
CA ALA A 266 -4.42 15.80 -6.05
C ALA A 266 -5.85 15.31 -5.78
N SER A 267 -6.16 14.14 -6.32
CA SER A 267 -7.40 13.41 -5.99
C SER A 267 -7.16 12.37 -4.90
N LEU A 268 -8.23 11.98 -4.21
CA LEU A 268 -8.22 10.94 -3.18
C LEU A 268 -9.37 9.96 -3.42
N ILE A 269 -9.09 8.67 -3.37
CA ILE A 269 -10.14 7.63 -3.48
C ILE A 269 -9.84 6.45 -2.57
N TYR A 270 -10.89 5.94 -1.92
CA TYR A 270 -10.81 4.68 -1.19
C TYR A 270 -11.32 3.54 -2.04
N THR A 271 -10.64 2.39 -1.94
CA THR A 271 -11.01 1.17 -2.65
C THR A 271 -11.10 0.01 -1.67
N SER A 272 -12.04 -0.90 -1.94
CA SER A 272 -12.28 -2.11 -1.18
C SER A 272 -12.45 -3.26 -2.15
N GLN A 273 -11.94 -4.44 -1.78
CA GLN A 273 -12.01 -5.64 -2.61
C GLN A 273 -13.46 -6.06 -2.92
N ASN A 274 -14.39 -5.71 -2.04
CA ASN A 274 -15.78 -6.18 -2.10
C ASN A 274 -16.74 -5.17 -2.73
N THR A 275 -16.27 -3.97 -3.07
CA THR A 275 -17.13 -2.86 -3.48
C THR A 275 -16.61 -2.23 -4.76
N THR A 276 -17.50 -2.06 -5.74
CA THR A 276 -17.17 -1.32 -6.97
C THR A 276 -16.89 0.14 -6.63
N SER A 277 -15.71 0.63 -6.99
CA SER A 277 -15.30 2.02 -6.78
C SER A 277 -15.49 2.86 -8.06
N GLN A 278 -15.33 4.18 -7.93
CA GLN A 278 -15.27 5.10 -9.08
C GLN A 278 -13.84 5.24 -9.64
N LEU A 279 -12.92 4.33 -9.29
CA LEU A 279 -11.50 4.40 -9.67
C LEU A 279 -11.30 4.47 -11.20
N PRO A 280 -11.97 3.64 -12.03
CA PRO A 280 -11.84 3.77 -13.47
C PRO A 280 -12.28 5.14 -13.97
N VAL A 281 -13.44 5.62 -13.51
CA VAL A 281 -13.97 6.93 -13.90
C VAL A 281 -13.01 8.06 -13.54
N LEU A 282 -12.44 8.04 -12.32
CA LEU A 282 -11.48 9.04 -11.86
C LEU A 282 -10.19 9.04 -12.69
N LEU A 283 -9.54 7.89 -12.85
CA LEU A 283 -8.25 7.81 -13.53
C LEU A 283 -8.37 7.96 -15.05
N HIS A 284 -9.41 7.41 -15.67
CA HIS A 284 -9.65 7.60 -17.11
C HIS A 284 -9.97 9.06 -17.42
N SER A 285 -10.80 9.73 -16.61
CA SER A 285 -11.02 11.18 -16.76
C SER A 285 -9.71 11.94 -16.55
N THR A 286 -8.91 11.58 -15.55
CA THR A 286 -7.62 12.25 -15.30
C THR A 286 -6.68 12.15 -16.50
N LEU A 287 -6.61 10.99 -17.14
CA LEU A 287 -5.84 10.75 -18.37
C LEU A 287 -6.43 11.42 -19.63
N GLY A 288 -7.59 12.06 -19.52
CA GLY A 288 -8.31 12.66 -20.66
C GLY A 288 -8.89 11.62 -21.61
N ILE A 289 -9.26 10.46 -21.07
CA ILE A 289 -9.95 9.40 -21.80
C ILE A 289 -11.45 9.63 -21.63
N THR A 290 -12.12 10.04 -22.70
CA THR A 290 -13.56 10.33 -22.71
C THR A 290 -14.31 9.28 -23.50
N SER A 291 -15.31 8.67 -22.86
CA SER A 291 -16.28 7.81 -23.55
C SER A 291 -17.11 8.63 -24.55
N LEU A 292 -17.26 8.11 -25.77
CA LEU A 292 -18.08 8.74 -26.81
C LEU A 292 -19.56 8.43 -26.63
N LEU A 293 -19.88 7.37 -25.86
CA LEU A 293 -21.22 6.84 -25.67
C LEU A 293 -21.84 7.22 -24.32
N LYS A 294 -21.04 7.22 -23.25
CA LYS A 294 -21.52 7.43 -21.88
C LYS A 294 -20.56 8.28 -21.07
N ARG A 295 -20.94 9.54 -20.84
CA ARG A 295 -20.24 10.43 -19.91
C ARG A 295 -20.87 10.33 -18.52
N GLN A 296 -20.28 9.51 -17.66
CA GLN A 296 -20.72 9.43 -16.27
C GLN A 296 -19.91 10.44 -15.42
N PRO A 297 -20.55 11.45 -14.82
CA PRO A 297 -19.84 12.39 -13.96
C PRO A 297 -19.35 11.68 -12.70
N LEU A 298 -18.14 12.05 -12.25
CA LEU A 298 -17.59 11.59 -10.98
C LEU A 298 -18.45 12.14 -9.84
N LYS A 299 -18.89 11.26 -8.94
CA LYS A 299 -19.66 11.64 -7.75
C LYS A 299 -18.73 11.71 -6.55
N HIS A 300 -18.51 12.92 -6.06
CA HIS A 300 -17.72 13.15 -4.86
C HIS A 300 -18.46 12.61 -3.64
N ASN A 301 -17.71 12.02 -2.71
CA ASN A 301 -18.24 11.53 -1.45
C ASN A 301 -17.18 11.68 -0.36
N VAL A 302 -17.55 12.36 0.73
CA VAL A 302 -16.76 12.49 1.95
C VAL A 302 -17.52 12.02 3.19
N ILE A 303 -18.70 11.43 2.99
CA ILE A 303 -19.64 11.06 4.07
C ILE A 303 -19.63 9.56 4.29
N ASP A 304 -19.79 8.75 3.22
CA ASP A 304 -19.68 7.30 3.37
C ASP A 304 -18.20 6.92 3.49
N ARG A 305 -17.74 6.67 4.73
CA ARG A 305 -16.33 6.49 5.09
C ARG A 305 -15.57 5.42 4.31
N ASP A 306 -16.27 4.39 3.80
CA ASP A 306 -15.68 3.29 3.03
C ASP A 306 -15.66 3.56 1.51
N LYS A 307 -16.26 4.65 1.05
CA LYS A 307 -16.45 5.00 -0.37
C LYS A 307 -16.00 6.43 -0.68
N ILE A 308 -14.95 6.90 -0.01
CA ILE A 308 -14.43 8.25 -0.19
C ILE A 308 -13.98 8.46 -1.63
N VAL A 309 -14.42 9.56 -2.22
CA VAL A 309 -14.02 10.06 -3.54
C VAL A 309 -13.93 11.57 -3.49
N VAL A 310 -12.71 12.09 -3.59
CA VAL A 310 -12.40 13.51 -3.70
C VAL A 310 -11.74 13.72 -5.05
N ALA A 311 -12.40 14.48 -5.92
CA ALA A 311 -11.87 14.79 -7.24
C ALA A 311 -10.88 15.96 -7.16
N PRO A 312 -9.98 16.11 -8.15
CA PRO A 312 -9.20 17.34 -8.29
C PRO A 312 -10.15 18.55 -8.40
N ASN A 313 -9.75 19.69 -7.85
CA ASN A 313 -10.51 20.96 -7.90
C ASN A 313 -11.92 20.96 -7.27
N TRP A 314 -12.29 19.92 -6.52
CA TRP A 314 -13.56 19.88 -5.78
C TRP A 314 -13.43 20.38 -4.34
N ASP A 315 -12.31 20.09 -3.69
CA ASP A 315 -12.13 20.31 -2.26
C ASP A 315 -11.75 21.77 -1.92
N SER A 316 -11.75 22.13 -0.63
CA SER A 316 -11.37 23.45 -0.11
C SER A 316 -11.28 23.39 1.41
N TRP A 317 -10.50 24.24 2.07
CA TRP A 317 -10.43 24.29 3.54
C TRP A 317 -11.79 24.38 4.23
N GLY A 318 -12.73 25.15 3.68
CA GLY A 318 -14.10 25.23 4.21
C GLY A 318 -14.82 23.87 4.26
N LYS A 319 -14.68 23.05 3.22
CA LYS A 319 -15.25 21.69 3.18
C LYS A 319 -14.50 20.71 4.08
N ILE A 320 -13.21 20.90 4.29
CA ILE A 320 -12.40 20.03 5.15
C ILE A 320 -12.77 20.26 6.61
N ARG A 321 -12.89 21.51 7.05
CA ARG A 321 -13.19 21.88 8.44
C ARG A 321 -14.57 21.39 8.93
N ILE A 322 -15.55 21.22 8.04
CA ILE A 322 -16.93 20.85 8.42
C ILE A 322 -17.07 19.34 8.71
N LEU A 323 -16.13 18.50 8.26
CA LEU A 323 -16.26 17.04 8.39
C LEU A 323 -16.13 16.55 9.84
N GLY A 324 -15.14 17.06 10.58
CA GLY A 324 -14.82 16.66 11.95
C GLY A 324 -15.00 17.79 12.97
N GLY A 325 -14.50 17.57 14.20
CA GLY A 325 -14.51 18.54 15.29
C GLY A 325 -13.55 19.73 15.07
N THR A 326 -12.77 20.08 16.09
CA THR A 326 -11.77 21.16 15.99
C THR A 326 -10.55 20.67 15.19
N PHE A 327 -10.61 20.79 13.86
CA PHE A 327 -9.49 20.52 12.95
C PHE A 327 -8.96 21.81 12.33
N ASP A 328 -7.67 22.06 12.47
CA ASP A 328 -7.02 23.24 11.90
C ASP A 328 -6.30 22.89 10.58
N ALA A 329 -7.02 23.10 9.47
CA ALA A 329 -6.46 22.86 8.15
C ALA A 329 -5.28 23.80 7.81
N GLU A 330 -5.21 24.98 8.41
CA GLU A 330 -4.13 25.94 8.14
C GLU A 330 -2.83 25.51 8.82
N LEU A 331 -2.93 25.05 10.07
CA LEU A 331 -1.80 24.47 10.81
C LEU A 331 -1.23 23.25 10.07
N VAL A 332 -2.09 22.29 9.71
CA VAL A 332 -1.67 21.08 9.00
C VAL A 332 -1.08 21.41 7.62
N SER A 333 -1.67 22.37 6.90
CA SER A 333 -1.12 22.83 5.62
C SER A 333 0.26 23.45 5.79
N SER A 334 0.48 24.25 6.83
CA SER A 334 1.76 24.91 7.10
C SER A 334 2.84 23.91 7.57
N GLY A 335 2.49 22.98 8.46
CA GLY A 335 3.41 21.91 8.87
C GLY A 335 3.84 21.03 7.70
N TRP A 336 2.93 20.74 6.74
CA TRP A 336 3.29 19.99 5.54
C TRP A 336 4.27 20.74 4.63
N GLU A 337 4.13 22.07 4.55
CA GLU A 337 5.06 22.92 3.81
C GLU A 337 6.48 22.88 4.36
N GLU A 338 6.62 22.70 5.67
CA GLU A 338 7.92 22.55 6.32
C GLU A 338 8.46 21.14 6.10
N ASP A 339 7.62 20.12 6.27
CA ASP A 339 7.99 18.72 6.06
C ASP A 339 8.50 18.46 4.63
N ILE A 340 7.83 19.00 3.60
CA ILE A 340 8.20 18.74 2.20
C ILE A 340 9.56 19.33 1.82
N LYS A 341 10.01 20.39 2.52
CA LYS A 341 11.33 21.02 2.30
C LYS A 341 12.47 20.21 2.92
N LEU A 342 12.16 19.21 3.75
CA LEU A 342 13.18 18.34 4.35
C LEU A 342 13.78 17.41 3.28
N PRO A 343 15.12 17.27 3.24
CA PRO A 343 15.78 16.44 2.24
C PRO A 343 15.48 14.96 2.46
N ALA A 344 15.44 14.20 1.37
CA ALA A 344 15.34 12.74 1.40
C ALA A 344 16.34 12.10 2.38
N GLY A 345 15.84 11.27 3.30
CA GLY A 345 16.66 10.63 4.34
C GLY A 345 16.93 11.49 5.57
N SER A 346 16.29 12.66 5.70
CA SER A 346 16.26 13.40 6.96
C SER A 346 15.68 12.54 8.08
N LYS A 347 16.04 12.89 9.32
CA LYS A 347 15.41 12.28 10.50
C LYS A 347 13.90 12.55 10.44
N ILE A 348 13.14 11.58 10.90
CA ILE A 348 11.67 11.68 10.99
C ILE A 348 11.36 12.91 11.86
N PRO A 349 10.51 13.84 11.39
CA PRO A 349 10.09 14.99 12.18
C PRO A 349 9.53 14.52 13.53
N THR A 350 9.99 15.14 14.59
CA THR A 350 9.51 14.91 15.95
C THR A 350 8.44 15.92 16.32
N MET A 351 7.72 15.71 17.43
CA MET A 351 6.69 16.65 17.89
C MET A 351 7.24 18.06 18.19
N GLU A 352 8.55 18.21 18.37
CA GLU A 352 9.20 19.50 18.59
C GLU A 352 9.35 20.32 17.29
N ASP A 353 9.23 19.66 16.13
CA ASP A 353 9.48 20.26 14.82
C ASP A 353 8.21 20.87 14.18
N ASP A 354 7.07 20.92 14.89
CA ASP A 354 5.77 21.45 14.43
C ASP A 354 5.25 20.91 13.06
N GLY A 355 5.89 19.88 12.50
CA GLY A 355 5.55 19.28 11.20
C GLY A 355 4.22 18.50 11.21
N ALA A 356 3.56 18.48 10.05
CA ALA A 356 2.29 17.77 9.88
C ALA A 356 2.45 16.25 10.00
N ILE A 357 3.58 15.69 9.54
CA ILE A 357 3.93 14.27 9.69
C ILE A 357 4.01 13.91 11.17
N ALA A 358 4.79 14.67 11.96
CA ALA A 358 4.96 14.41 13.39
C ALA A 358 3.63 14.49 14.15
N GLN A 359 2.84 15.52 13.87
CA GLN A 359 1.51 15.71 14.46
C GLN A 359 0.57 14.55 14.12
N TYR A 360 0.55 14.12 12.86
CA TYR A 360 -0.28 13.03 12.41
C TYR A 360 0.11 11.70 13.05
N GLU A 361 1.39 11.37 13.09
CA GLU A 361 1.88 10.08 13.62
C GLU A 361 1.78 9.99 15.14
N TYR A 362 1.94 11.12 15.83
CA TYR A 362 1.72 11.17 17.27
C TYR A 362 0.26 10.84 17.62
N TRP A 363 -0.68 11.37 16.84
CA TRP A 363 -2.12 11.15 17.01
C TRP A 363 -2.54 9.76 16.49
N CYS A 364 -2.18 9.42 15.26
CA CYS A 364 -2.46 8.15 14.61
C CYS A 364 -1.29 7.17 14.84
N ARG A 365 -1.34 6.41 15.92
CA ARG A 365 -0.28 5.46 16.29
C ARG A 365 -0.46 4.09 15.65
N ASP A 366 0.63 3.32 15.55
CA ASP A 366 0.59 1.97 15.01
C ASP A 366 -0.37 1.07 15.81
N PRO A 367 -1.40 0.49 15.16
CA PRO A 367 -2.30 -0.47 15.78
C PRO A 367 -1.62 -1.68 16.44
N HIS A 368 -0.45 -2.09 15.94
CA HIS A 368 0.25 -3.29 16.41
C HIS A 368 1.27 -3.00 17.53
N SER A 369 1.48 -1.72 17.86
CA SER A 369 2.49 -1.31 18.85
C SER A 369 2.18 -1.75 20.29
N GLY A 370 0.96 -2.24 20.55
CA GLY A 370 0.54 -2.76 21.85
C GLY A 370 0.73 -1.75 22.99
N GLY A 371 0.76 -2.24 24.24
CA GLY A 371 1.08 -1.40 25.41
C GLY A 371 2.52 -0.89 25.43
N LEU A 372 3.38 -1.34 24.51
CA LEU A 372 4.79 -0.96 24.47
C LEU A 372 4.96 0.48 23.95
N ALA A 373 4.16 0.93 22.97
CA ALA A 373 4.18 2.33 22.55
C ALA A 373 3.69 3.30 23.63
N VAL A 374 2.84 2.85 24.55
CA VAL A 374 2.44 3.65 25.72
C VAL A 374 3.63 3.83 26.68
N VAL A 375 4.45 2.78 26.86
CA VAL A 375 5.69 2.84 27.64
C VAL A 375 6.74 3.71 26.93
N GLU A 376 6.87 3.58 25.62
CA GLU A 376 7.81 4.36 24.79
C GLU A 376 7.42 5.84 24.71
N SER A 377 6.13 6.18 24.77
CA SER A 377 5.67 7.58 24.87
C SER A 377 5.79 8.16 26.29
N ALA A 378 5.73 7.31 27.32
CA ALA A 378 5.93 7.74 28.70
C ALA A 378 7.42 7.94 29.03
N MET A 379 8.31 7.31 28.25
CA MET A 379 9.75 7.45 28.32
C MET A 379 10.20 8.32 27.15
N GLY A 380 10.17 9.66 27.31
CA GLY A 380 10.42 10.66 26.26
C GLY A 380 11.81 10.66 25.62
N ASP A 381 12.56 9.56 25.72
CA ASP A 381 13.83 9.34 25.05
C ASP A 381 13.82 7.88 24.59
N GLY A 382 13.56 7.66 23.30
CA GLY A 382 13.45 6.34 22.64
C GLY A 382 14.76 5.53 22.64
N SER A 383 15.57 5.63 23.69
CA SER A 383 16.67 4.76 24.00
C SER A 383 16.13 3.40 24.45
N ALA A 384 15.91 2.54 23.45
CA ALA A 384 16.19 1.12 23.51
C ALA A 384 15.61 0.35 24.72
N VAL A 385 14.54 -0.43 24.48
CA VAL A 385 14.39 -1.75 25.12
C VAL A 385 15.44 -2.72 24.52
N GLY A 386 16.68 -2.27 24.49
CA GLY A 386 17.86 -3.03 24.14
C GLY A 386 18.77 -2.88 25.32
N VAL A 387 18.96 -3.96 26.07
CA VAL A 387 20.06 -4.01 27.02
C VAL A 387 21.33 -3.98 26.17
N GLU A 388 22.15 -2.93 26.28
CA GLU A 388 23.48 -2.94 25.70
C GLU A 388 24.19 -4.20 26.21
N SER A 389 24.45 -5.14 25.31
CA SER A 389 25.25 -6.31 25.65
C SER A 389 26.67 -5.83 25.94
N GLU A 390 27.21 -6.19 27.10
CA GLU A 390 28.60 -5.92 27.44
C GLU A 390 29.51 -6.46 26.32
N ASP A 391 30.56 -5.70 25.97
CA ASP A 391 31.54 -6.15 24.98
C ASP A 391 32.19 -7.47 25.45
N PRO A 392 32.23 -8.52 24.61
CA PRO A 392 32.73 -9.83 25.02
C PRO A 392 34.18 -9.78 25.54
N GLN A 393 35.00 -8.88 24.99
CA GLN A 393 36.40 -8.77 25.39
C GLN A 393 36.53 -8.15 26.78
N GLU A 394 35.72 -7.13 27.11
CA GLU A 394 35.67 -6.58 28.46
C GLU A 394 35.21 -7.60 29.50
N PHE A 395 34.17 -8.39 29.17
CA PHE A 395 33.69 -9.46 30.03
C PHE A 395 34.78 -10.52 30.28
N PHE A 396 35.48 -10.96 29.23
CA PHE A 396 36.56 -11.92 29.36
C PHE A 396 37.75 -11.37 30.15
N GLU A 397 38.10 -10.10 29.99
CA GLU A 397 39.17 -9.48 30.78
C GLU A 397 38.83 -9.41 32.27
N ARG A 398 37.57 -9.08 32.61
CA ARG A 398 37.10 -9.10 34.00
C ARG A 398 37.16 -10.52 34.56
N GLN A 399 36.70 -11.51 33.80
CA GLN A 399 36.70 -12.90 34.23
C GLN A 399 38.13 -13.46 34.37
N LEU A 400 39.06 -13.06 33.48
CA LEU A 400 40.46 -13.43 33.54
C LEU A 400 41.14 -12.87 34.80
N LYS A 401 40.87 -11.61 35.17
CA LYS A 401 41.36 -11.02 36.43
C LYS A 401 40.85 -11.78 37.65
N ILE A 402 39.59 -12.21 37.64
CA ILE A 402 39.02 -13.05 38.72
C ILE A 402 39.76 -14.40 38.78
N LEU A 403 40.04 -15.01 37.62
CA LEU A 403 40.74 -16.30 37.53
C LEU A 403 42.19 -16.20 38.00
N GLU A 404 42.90 -15.13 37.65
CA GLU A 404 44.26 -14.84 38.14
C GLU A 404 44.29 -14.55 39.65
N ALA A 405 43.28 -13.85 40.17
CA ALA A 405 43.10 -13.65 41.61
C ALA A 405 42.84 -14.97 42.36
N PHE A 406 42.12 -15.91 41.73
CA PHE A 406 41.95 -17.26 42.27
C PHE A 406 43.24 -18.08 42.19
N ARG A 407 43.98 -17.99 41.08
CA ARG A 407 45.26 -18.69 40.88
C ARG A 407 46.34 -18.23 41.85
N SER A 408 46.40 -16.93 42.15
CA SER A 408 47.34 -16.35 43.13
C SER A 408 46.95 -16.65 44.58
N LYS A 409 45.67 -16.93 44.85
CA LYS A 409 45.19 -17.40 46.16
C LYS A 409 45.25 -18.92 46.31
N ALA A 410 45.48 -19.67 45.23
CA ALA A 410 45.72 -21.10 45.29
C ALA A 410 47.11 -21.35 45.92
N PRO A 411 47.23 -22.12 47.01
CA PRO A 411 48.52 -22.35 47.65
C PRO A 411 49.46 -23.10 46.69
N GLU A 412 50.69 -22.60 46.54
CA GLU A 412 51.79 -23.26 45.81
C GLU A 412 52.14 -24.60 46.46
N LYS A 413 51.43 -25.67 46.10
CA LYS A 413 51.92 -27.04 46.16
C LYS A 413 51.39 -27.83 44.99
N ALA A 414 52.09 -27.73 43.86
CA ALA A 414 52.45 -28.87 43.03
C ALA A 414 53.27 -28.40 41.82
N THR A 415 54.59 -28.33 41.97
CA THR A 415 55.50 -28.54 40.84
C THR A 415 56.32 -29.81 41.08
N GLU A 416 56.08 -30.76 40.17
CA GLU A 416 57.01 -31.78 39.65
C GLU A 416 57.57 -32.87 40.60
N ASN A 417 56.99 -34.08 40.50
CA ASN A 417 57.63 -35.21 39.80
C ASN A 417 56.84 -36.51 40.04
N THR A 418 56.32 -37.13 38.98
CA THR A 418 56.70 -38.48 38.50
C THR A 418 55.78 -38.82 37.32
N VAL A 419 56.37 -39.08 36.15
CA VAL A 419 55.68 -39.70 35.03
C VAL A 419 55.25 -41.10 35.44
N SER A 420 53.94 -41.33 35.57
CA SER A 420 53.36 -42.66 35.50
C SER A 420 52.05 -42.59 34.72
N THR A 421 52.12 -43.03 33.47
CA THR A 421 50.98 -43.45 32.65
C THR A 421 50.04 -44.36 33.46
N GLY A 422 48.83 -43.89 33.71
CA GLY A 422 47.81 -44.66 34.41
C GLY A 422 46.50 -43.89 34.48
N ALA A 423 45.60 -44.18 33.53
CA ALA A 423 44.25 -43.67 33.49
C ALA A 423 43.55 -43.82 34.85
N ARG A 424 43.09 -42.70 35.42
CA ARG A 424 42.02 -42.68 36.42
C ARG A 424 41.03 -41.58 36.06
N ARG A 425 39.89 -42.02 35.55
CA ARG A 425 38.66 -41.25 35.44
C ARG A 425 38.33 -40.66 36.81
N SER A 426 38.20 -39.34 36.89
CA SER A 426 37.53 -38.67 38.01
C SER A 426 36.07 -38.42 37.60
N ASP A 427 35.15 -38.96 38.39
CA ASP A 427 33.69 -38.85 38.26
C ASP A 427 33.22 -37.38 38.23
N PRO A 428 32.22 -37.04 37.39
CA PRO A 428 31.62 -35.70 37.33
C PRO A 428 30.42 -35.64 38.28
N ALA A 429 30.68 -35.58 39.60
CA ALA A 429 29.60 -35.54 40.60
C ALA A 429 29.43 -34.19 41.32
N ASP A 430 30.18 -33.15 40.95
CA ASP A 430 30.16 -31.86 41.66
C ASP A 430 30.06 -30.62 40.74
N GLU A 431 29.31 -30.75 39.64
CA GLU A 431 28.72 -29.56 39.00
C GLU A 431 27.32 -29.37 39.58
N LYS A 432 27.18 -28.51 40.59
CA LYS A 432 25.87 -27.96 40.97
C LYS A 432 25.34 -27.15 39.79
N SER A 433 24.51 -27.80 38.99
CA SER A 433 23.79 -27.21 37.87
C SER A 433 23.04 -25.96 38.33
N VAL A 434 23.13 -24.90 37.51
CA VAL A 434 22.45 -23.61 37.68
C VAL A 434 20.92 -23.77 37.83
N ASN A 435 20.38 -24.95 37.49
CA ASN A 435 18.98 -25.33 37.66
C ASN A 435 18.47 -25.34 39.12
N ASP A 436 19.33 -25.49 40.13
CA ASP A 436 18.87 -25.58 41.53
C ASP A 436 18.49 -24.22 42.16
N HIS A 437 18.69 -23.09 41.47
CA HIS A 437 18.39 -21.74 41.98
C HIS A 437 17.18 -21.06 41.32
N ILE A 438 16.50 -21.72 40.38
CA ILE A 438 15.31 -21.19 39.71
C ILE A 438 14.09 -21.86 40.35
N GLY A 439 13.25 -21.06 41.01
CA GLY A 439 11.97 -21.54 41.56
C GLY A 439 11.00 -21.97 40.45
N PRO A 440 10.04 -22.86 40.75
CA PRO A 440 9.12 -23.40 39.75
C PRO A 440 8.31 -22.29 39.06
N VAL A 441 8.30 -22.30 37.73
CA VAL A 441 7.58 -21.32 36.91
C VAL A 441 6.09 -21.67 36.89
N GLN A 442 5.27 -20.87 37.56
CA GLN A 442 3.83 -21.08 37.65
C GLN A 442 3.07 -20.11 36.73
N PHE A 443 2.19 -20.65 35.90
CA PHE A 443 1.28 -19.87 35.05
C PHE A 443 -0.15 -19.91 35.62
N ASN A 444 -0.85 -18.77 35.64
CA ASN A 444 -2.26 -18.72 36.01
C ASN A 444 -3.12 -18.88 34.76
N MET A 445 -3.77 -20.03 34.59
CA MET A 445 -4.75 -20.26 33.53
C MET A 445 -6.14 -20.36 34.15
N GLY A 446 -6.93 -19.29 34.01
CA GLY A 446 -8.35 -19.29 34.42
C GLY A 446 -8.59 -19.40 35.93
N GLY A 447 -7.65 -18.95 36.77
CA GLY A 447 -7.75 -18.99 38.23
C GLY A 447 -7.08 -20.20 38.88
N ILE A 448 -6.46 -21.08 38.10
CA ILE A 448 -5.70 -22.25 38.57
C ILE A 448 -4.23 -21.98 38.33
N GLN A 449 -3.41 -22.11 39.38
CA GLN A 449 -1.94 -22.08 39.27
C GLN A 449 -1.46 -23.42 38.74
N VAL A 450 -0.80 -23.39 37.59
CA VAL A 450 -0.30 -24.58 36.91
C VAL A 450 1.23 -24.49 36.83
N ASP A 451 1.90 -25.54 37.32
CA ASP A 451 3.35 -25.69 37.25
C ASP A 451 3.75 -26.15 35.84
N ALA A 452 4.65 -25.39 35.20
CA ALA A 452 5.11 -25.67 33.85
C ALA A 452 5.86 -27.00 33.74
N ASP A 453 6.59 -27.36 34.79
CA ASP A 453 7.43 -28.57 34.79
C ASP A 453 6.57 -29.83 34.88
N ASP A 454 5.46 -29.81 35.64
CA ASP A 454 4.49 -30.91 35.70
C ASP A 454 3.78 -31.12 34.35
N MET A 455 3.47 -30.03 33.62
CA MET A 455 2.90 -30.15 32.26
C MET A 455 3.88 -30.75 31.25
N LEU A 456 5.14 -30.33 31.29
CA LEU A 456 6.22 -30.86 30.44
C LEU A 456 6.48 -32.34 30.73
N GLN A 457 6.51 -32.73 32.01
CA GLN A 457 6.66 -34.12 32.43
C GLN A 457 5.52 -34.99 31.88
N ARG A 458 4.26 -34.54 32.01
CA ARG A 458 3.08 -35.24 31.49
C ARG A 458 3.09 -35.37 29.96
N LEU A 459 3.56 -34.36 29.25
CA LEU A 459 3.70 -34.40 27.79
C LEU A 459 4.76 -35.41 27.36
N LYS A 460 5.87 -35.49 28.11
CA LYS A 460 6.95 -36.42 27.86
C LYS A 460 6.52 -37.87 28.13
N ASP A 461 5.80 -38.11 29.23
CA ASP A 461 5.22 -39.42 29.54
C ASP A 461 4.18 -39.87 28.51
N ARG A 462 3.39 -38.92 27.98
CA ARG A 462 2.44 -39.19 26.90
C ARG A 462 3.15 -39.59 25.61
N ASN A 463 4.21 -38.88 25.22
CA ASN A 463 4.99 -39.23 24.03
C ASN A 463 5.76 -40.55 24.18
N ALA A 464 6.24 -40.87 25.40
CA ALA A 464 6.91 -42.13 25.67
C ALA A 464 5.97 -43.33 25.51
N ARG A 465 4.69 -43.18 25.86
CA ARG A 465 3.65 -44.22 25.66
C ARG A 465 3.26 -44.41 24.20
N VAL A 466 3.35 -43.36 23.37
CA VAL A 466 3.11 -43.43 21.92
C VAL A 466 4.30 -44.06 21.18
N ALA A 467 5.51 -43.93 21.70
CA ALA A 467 6.72 -44.47 21.09
C ALA A 467 6.99 -45.96 21.40
N SER A 468 6.28 -46.56 22.36
CA SER A 468 6.50 -47.95 22.81
C SER A 468 5.65 -49.03 22.13
N SER A 469 4.91 -48.71 21.06
CA SER A 469 4.19 -49.70 20.25
C SER A 469 4.82 -49.80 18.85
N GLY A 470 5.69 -50.79 18.66
CA GLY A 470 6.22 -51.24 17.37
C GLY A 470 5.45 -52.46 16.81
N PRO A 471 5.71 -52.86 15.55
CA PRO A 471 4.68 -53.22 14.57
C PRO A 471 4.48 -54.73 14.39
N ASP A 472 3.22 -55.18 14.22
CA ASP A 472 2.77 -55.99 13.07
C ASP A 472 1.29 -56.39 13.18
N GLU A 473 0.73 -56.65 12.00
CA GLU A 473 -0.55 -57.29 11.64
C GLU A 473 -1.79 -56.43 11.34
N SER A 474 -2.35 -56.79 10.20
CA SER A 474 -3.32 -56.18 9.31
C SER A 474 -4.73 -56.71 9.53
N ASP A 475 -5.74 -55.84 9.40
CA ASP A 475 -6.85 -55.93 8.42
C ASP A 475 -8.12 -55.24 8.95
N ASP A 476 -8.61 -54.36 8.08
CA ASP A 476 -10.00 -54.03 7.74
C ASP A 476 -11.03 -53.45 8.72
N GLU A 477 -11.64 -52.39 8.18
CA GLU A 477 -13.04 -51.95 8.24
C GLU A 477 -13.64 -51.28 9.49
N ASN A 478 -13.81 -49.97 9.32
CA ASN A 478 -14.94 -49.10 9.69
C ASN A 478 -15.18 -48.66 11.15
N PRO A 479 -15.59 -47.38 11.33
CA PRO A 479 -15.67 -46.74 12.62
C PRO A 479 -17.01 -47.01 13.32
N VAL A 480 -17.07 -46.60 14.59
CA VAL A 480 -18.23 -46.50 15.48
C VAL A 480 -18.44 -47.72 16.40
N SER A 481 -17.92 -47.64 17.63
CA SER A 481 -18.75 -47.76 18.84
C SER A 481 -17.98 -47.56 20.16
N ASN A 482 -18.56 -46.70 21.00
CA ASN A 482 -18.55 -46.72 22.47
C ASN A 482 -17.30 -46.29 23.27
N MET A 483 -17.32 -45.00 23.66
CA MET A 483 -17.46 -44.68 25.09
C MET A 483 -18.63 -43.72 25.29
N ALA A 484 -19.79 -44.29 25.57
CA ALA A 484 -20.89 -43.61 26.22
C ALA A 484 -20.50 -43.35 27.68
N LYS A 485 -20.37 -42.08 28.07
CA LYS A 485 -20.75 -41.67 29.42
C LYS A 485 -22.23 -41.34 29.35
N GLU A 486 -23.03 -42.06 30.12
CA GLU A 486 -24.47 -41.88 30.24
C GLU A 486 -24.79 -40.41 30.52
N ILE A 487 -25.38 -39.75 29.52
CA ILE A 487 -25.99 -38.44 29.67
C ILE A 487 -27.43 -38.72 30.08
N ASP A 488 -27.79 -38.29 31.28
CA ASP A 488 -29.11 -38.51 31.89
C ASP A 488 -30.18 -37.70 31.12
N THR A 489 -30.84 -38.38 30.18
CA THR A 489 -31.77 -37.77 29.21
C THR A 489 -32.99 -37.14 29.86
N GLU A 490 -33.40 -37.59 31.05
CA GLU A 490 -34.52 -37.00 31.79
C GLU A 490 -34.20 -35.61 32.33
N GLN A 491 -32.95 -35.36 32.74
CA GLN A 491 -32.53 -34.04 33.23
C GLN A 491 -32.47 -32.99 32.11
N LEU A 492 -32.01 -33.38 30.92
CA LEU A 492 -32.03 -32.52 29.74
C LEU A 492 -33.47 -32.21 29.30
N GLN A 493 -34.38 -33.18 29.35
CA GLN A 493 -35.77 -32.98 28.95
C GLN A 493 -36.52 -32.05 29.93
N ASN A 494 -36.24 -32.14 31.23
CA ASN A 494 -36.75 -31.20 32.23
C ASN A 494 -36.15 -29.79 32.11
N PHE A 495 -34.89 -29.69 31.70
CA PHE A 495 -34.24 -28.41 31.46
C PHE A 495 -34.84 -27.68 30.24
N PHE A 496 -35.07 -28.37 29.12
CA PHE A 496 -35.66 -27.75 27.92
C PHE A 496 -37.17 -27.48 28.05
N SER A 497 -37.92 -28.29 28.80
CA SER A 497 -39.33 -28.04 29.07
C SER A 497 -39.54 -26.81 29.99
N GLY A 498 -38.66 -26.61 30.97
CA GLY A 498 -38.64 -25.40 31.80
C GLY A 498 -38.28 -24.13 31.02
N LEU A 499 -37.47 -24.26 29.96
CA LEU A 499 -37.06 -23.16 29.10
C LEU A 499 -38.18 -22.75 28.11
N MET A 500 -38.96 -23.71 27.60
CA MET A 500 -40.12 -23.43 26.73
C MET A 500 -41.31 -22.83 27.49
N ASN A 501 -41.55 -23.24 28.74
CA ASN A 501 -42.68 -22.72 29.54
C ASN A 501 -42.45 -21.32 30.12
N ARG A 502 -41.24 -20.75 30.04
CA ARG A 502 -40.95 -19.38 30.51
C ARG A 502 -41.21 -18.28 29.47
N THR A 503 -41.50 -18.67 28.22
CA THR A 503 -41.71 -17.75 27.09
C THR A 503 -43.17 -17.64 26.63
N ALA A 504 -44.12 -18.30 27.29
CA ALA A 504 -45.54 -18.22 26.98
C ALA A 504 -46.35 -17.73 28.19
N GLY A 505 -46.27 -16.42 28.48
CA GLY A 505 -47.09 -15.83 29.53
C GLY A 505 -46.79 -14.36 29.80
N SER A 506 -47.13 -13.45 28.88
CA SER A 506 -47.63 -12.10 29.17
C SER A 506 -47.87 -11.30 27.88
N MET A 507 -49.06 -11.45 27.28
CA MET A 507 -49.69 -10.42 26.43
C MET A 507 -51.22 -10.51 26.59
N ASP A 508 -51.85 -9.35 26.83
CA ASP A 508 -53.28 -8.97 26.94
C ASP A 508 -54.10 -9.49 28.14
N GLY A 509 -54.88 -8.68 28.90
CA GLY A 509 -55.38 -7.29 28.92
C GLY A 509 -56.34 -7.16 30.15
N PRO A 510 -57.05 -6.04 30.47
CA PRO A 510 -57.83 -5.24 29.52
C PRO A 510 -57.92 -3.71 29.80
N ARG A 511 -58.63 -3.05 28.88
CA ARG A 511 -59.07 -1.65 28.84
C ARG A 511 -59.88 -1.17 30.07
N SER A 512 -59.60 0.06 30.47
CA SER A 512 -60.60 1.13 30.74
C SER A 512 -59.91 2.48 30.71
#